data_AF-E9SFB3-F1
#
_entry.id   AF-E9SFB3-F1
#
_cell.length_a   1.000
_cell.length_b   1.000
_cell.length_c   1.000
_cell.angle_alpha   90.00
_cell.angle_beta   90.00
_cell.angle_gamma   90.00
#
_symmetry.space_group_name_H-M   'P 1'
#
loop_
_entity.id
_entity.type
_entity.pdbx_description
1 polymer ?
#
loop_
_entity_poly.entity_id
_entity_poly.type
_entity_poly.pdbx_seq_one_letter_code
_entity_poly.pdbx_strand_id
1 'polypeptide(L)'
;MAKTITTQYGEFLNYDNLVRIGVVTNWEDAEPDENGIVTPDYEMVGTDTSGNQIPMGNYKTPEAAEAALADLHNWLSAEAYAVYEVKSGGDA
;
A
#
# COMPACT_ATOMS: atom_id res chain seq x y z
N MET A 1 -15.24 14.25 -2.31
CA MET A 1 -15.12 13.15 -1.33
C MET A 1 -13.75 13.25 -0.69
N ALA A 2 -13.61 12.91 0.59
CA ALA A 2 -12.28 12.83 1.20
C ALA A 2 -11.55 11.63 0.60
N LYS A 3 -10.35 11.86 0.05
CA LYS A 3 -9.49 10.86 -0.57
C LYS A 3 -8.62 10.20 0.48
N THR A 4 -9.22 9.33 1.28
CA THR A 4 -8.60 8.76 2.49
C THR A 4 -8.50 7.24 2.37
N ILE A 5 -7.36 6.69 2.76
CA ILE A 5 -7.14 5.26 2.97
C ILE A 5 -6.80 4.99 4.44
N THR A 6 -7.09 3.79 4.91
CA THR A 6 -6.67 3.32 6.25
C THR A 6 -5.41 2.50 6.12
N THR A 7 -4.36 2.81 6.89
CA THR A 7 -3.12 2.02 6.95
C THR A 7 -3.34 0.74 7.77
N GLN A 8 -2.41 -0.22 7.68
CA GLN A 8 -2.46 -1.40 8.55
C GLN A 8 -2.38 -1.06 10.05
N TYR A 9 -1.83 0.11 10.37
CA TYR A 9 -1.71 0.63 11.73
C TYR A 9 -3.00 1.32 12.24
N GLY A 10 -4.04 1.35 11.41
CA GLY A 10 -5.33 1.98 11.74
C GLY A 10 -5.34 3.50 11.58
N GLU A 11 -4.31 4.07 10.94
CA GLU A 11 -4.21 5.51 10.71
C GLU A 11 -4.92 5.90 9.41
N PHE A 12 -5.52 7.08 9.40
CA PHE A 12 -6.17 7.63 8.22
C PHE A 12 -5.19 8.51 7.44
N LEU A 13 -4.91 8.12 6.20
CA LEU A 13 -3.99 8.82 5.32
C LEU A 13 -4.75 9.47 4.16
N ASN A 14 -4.62 10.78 4.03
CA ASN A 14 -5.12 11.51 2.87
C ASN A 14 -4.14 11.32 1.68
N TYR A 15 -4.54 10.53 0.70
CA TYR A 15 -3.68 10.17 -0.42
C TYR A 15 -3.56 11.28 -1.48
N ASP A 16 -4.35 12.37 -1.41
CA ASP A 16 -4.14 13.55 -2.27
C ASP A 16 -2.79 14.25 -2.01
N ASN A 17 -2.20 14.04 -0.84
CA ASN A 17 -0.93 14.65 -0.45
C ASN A 17 0.29 13.77 -0.79
N LEU A 18 0.07 12.58 -1.36
CA LEU A 18 1.13 11.64 -1.70
C LEU A 18 1.62 11.87 -3.13
N VAL A 19 2.94 11.81 -3.32
CA VAL A 19 3.60 11.87 -4.63
C VAL A 19 4.03 10.49 -5.13
N ARG A 20 4.18 9.51 -4.23
CA ARG A 20 4.59 8.15 -4.54
C ARG A 20 4.11 7.20 -3.45
N ILE A 21 3.78 5.97 -3.82
CA ILE A 21 3.66 4.84 -2.91
C ILE A 21 4.62 3.75 -3.40
N GLY A 22 5.31 3.07 -2.50
CA GLY A 22 6.26 2.01 -2.86
C GLY A 22 6.66 1.15 -1.67
N VAL A 23 7.45 0.11 -1.93
CA VAL A 23 8.00 -0.79 -0.91
C VAL A 23 9.47 -0.44 -0.63
N VAL A 24 9.85 -0.44 0.64
CA VAL A 24 11.23 -0.30 1.13
C VAL A 24 11.57 -1.44 2.08
N THR A 25 12.85 -1.76 2.22
CA THR A 25 13.31 -2.73 3.23
C THR A 25 13.34 -2.07 4.61
N ASN A 26 12.74 -2.70 5.60
CA ASN A 26 12.75 -2.27 7.00
C ASN A 26 13.58 -3.26 7.84
N TRP A 27 14.69 -2.78 8.38
CA TRP A 27 15.57 -3.54 9.27
C TRP A 27 15.34 -3.22 10.76
N GLU A 28 14.64 -2.13 11.07
CA GLU A 28 14.42 -1.69 12.45
C GLU A 28 13.39 -2.58 13.16
N ASP A 29 12.36 -3.01 12.44
CA ASP A 29 11.31 -3.91 12.94
C ASP A 29 11.56 -5.39 12.62
N ALA A 30 12.71 -5.70 12.01
CA ALA A 30 13.06 -7.05 11.61
C ALA A 30 13.35 -7.93 12.83
N GLU A 31 12.53 -8.96 13.03
CA GLU A 31 12.72 -9.94 14.09
C GLU A 31 13.59 -11.12 13.61
N PRO A 32 14.49 -11.65 14.46
CA PRO A 32 15.27 -12.84 14.13
C PRO A 32 14.37 -14.07 14.00
N ASP A 33 14.72 -14.98 13.08
CA ASP A 33 14.08 -16.28 12.95
C ASP A 33 14.48 -17.25 14.09
N GLU A 34 13.97 -18.49 14.03
CA GLU A 34 14.27 -19.54 15.03
C GLU A 34 15.78 -19.87 15.14
N ASN A 35 16.59 -19.53 14.13
CA ASN A 35 18.03 -19.73 14.08
C ASN A 35 18.83 -18.47 14.44
N GLY A 36 18.15 -17.36 14.78
CA GLY A 36 18.78 -16.08 15.07
C GLY A 36 19.20 -15.29 13.82
N ILE A 37 18.77 -15.68 12.63
CA ILE A 37 19.06 -14.96 11.38
C ILE A 37 18.06 -13.82 11.23
N VAL A 38 18.55 -12.61 11.00
CA VAL A 38 17.72 -11.43 10.75
C VAL A 38 17.61 -11.22 9.23
N THR A 39 16.39 -11.27 8.73
CA THR A 39 16.02 -10.84 7.38
C THR A 39 15.16 -9.58 7.47
N PRO A 40 15.26 -8.64 6.53
CA PRO A 40 14.46 -7.42 6.60
C PRO A 40 12.99 -7.76 6.44
N ASP A 41 12.15 -6.99 7.11
CA ASP A 41 10.76 -6.85 6.69
C ASP A 41 10.67 -5.89 5.49
N TYR A 42 9.49 -5.78 4.91
CA TYR A 42 9.20 -4.97 3.73
C TYR A 42 8.06 -4.02 4.06
N GLU A 43 8.36 -2.73 4.14
CA GLU A 43 7.40 -1.71 4.50
C GLU A 43 6.87 -0.99 3.25
N MET A 44 5.55 -0.90 3.15
CA MET A 44 4.90 -0.03 2.18
C MET A 44 4.88 1.38 2.75
N VAL A 45 5.43 2.34 1.99
CA VAL A 45 5.54 3.73 2.39
C VAL A 45 4.88 4.66 1.38
N GLY A 46 4.11 5.61 1.88
CA GLY A 46 3.65 6.77 1.12
C GLY A 46 4.65 7.90 1.28
N THR A 47 5.10 8.51 0.18
CA THR A 47 5.92 9.71 0.22
C THR A 47 5.05 10.93 -0.04
N ASP A 48 5.05 11.91 0.86
CA ASP A 48 4.29 13.14 0.70
C ASP A 48 5.03 14.20 -0.16
N THR A 49 4.34 15.30 -0.47
CA THR A 49 4.92 16.44 -1.23
C THR A 49 6.12 17.12 -0.58
N SER A 50 6.33 16.92 0.73
CA SER A 50 7.49 17.42 1.48
C SER A 50 8.63 16.39 1.53
N GLY A 51 8.43 15.20 0.97
CA GLY A 51 9.38 14.09 0.98
C GLY A 51 9.34 13.23 2.25
N ASN A 52 8.36 13.44 3.14
CA ASN A 52 8.22 12.61 4.33
C ASN A 52 7.70 11.23 3.93
N GLN A 53 8.28 10.18 4.52
CA GLN A 53 7.78 8.82 4.38
C GLN A 53 6.78 8.53 5.50
N ILE A 54 5.64 7.99 5.11
CA ILE A 54 4.53 7.62 5.98
C ILE A 54 4.39 6.09 5.87
N PRO A 55 4.62 5.34 6.95
CA PRO A 55 4.36 3.90 6.99
C PRO A 55 2.90 3.58 6.71
N MET A 56 2.66 2.62 5.83
CA MET A 56 1.31 2.20 5.42
C MET A 56 1.01 0.74 5.75
N GLY A 57 2.04 -0.09 5.83
CA GLY A 57 1.94 -1.49 6.24
C GLY A 57 3.28 -2.19 6.20
N ASN A 58 3.42 -3.25 6.98
CA ASN A 58 4.67 -4.01 7.10
C ASN A 58 4.44 -5.49 6.79
N TYR A 59 5.34 -6.08 6.00
CA TYR A 59 5.18 -7.43 5.43
C TYR A 59 6.45 -8.25 5.62
N LYS A 60 6.31 -9.54 5.87
CA LYS A 60 7.45 -10.46 6.07
C LYS A 60 8.18 -10.85 4.79
N THR A 61 7.56 -10.67 3.62
CA THR A 61 8.16 -11.06 2.34
C THR A 61 7.98 -9.95 1.30
N PRO A 62 8.91 -9.83 0.33
CA PRO A 62 8.79 -8.82 -0.72
C PRO A 62 7.56 -9.08 -1.60
N GLU A 63 7.22 -10.35 -1.84
CA GLU A 63 6.06 -10.72 -2.66
C GLU A 63 4.74 -10.27 -2.02
N ALA A 64 4.62 -10.36 -0.69
CA ALA A 64 3.43 -9.92 0.03
C ALA A 64 3.31 -8.38 0.00
N ALA A 65 4.42 -7.66 0.14
CA ALA A 65 4.44 -6.20 0.06
C ALA A 65 4.08 -5.71 -1.35
N GLU A 66 4.66 -6.31 -2.39
CA GLU A 66 4.39 -5.97 -3.79
C GLU A 66 2.95 -6.32 -4.19
N ALA A 67 2.40 -7.44 -3.71
CA ALA A 67 0.99 -7.79 -3.93
C ALA A 67 0.05 -6.74 -3.33
N ALA A 68 0.32 -6.30 -2.09
CA ALA A 68 -0.49 -5.27 -1.45
C ALA A 68 -0.35 -3.89 -2.14
N LEU A 69 0.85 -3.54 -2.60
CA LEU A 69 1.06 -2.34 -3.40
C LEU A 69 0.28 -2.39 -4.72
N ALA A 70 0.29 -3.53 -5.40
CA ALA A 70 -0.47 -3.73 -6.63
C ALA A 70 -1.98 -3.62 -6.39
N ASP A 71 -2.51 -4.22 -5.33
CA ASP A 71 -3.91 -4.13 -4.95
C ASP A 71 -4.33 -2.68 -4.67
N LEU A 72 -3.51 -1.91 -3.95
CA LEU A 72 -3.74 -0.50 -3.69
C LEU A 72 -3.72 0.33 -4.99
N HIS A 73 -2.74 0.11 -5.87
CA HIS A 73 -2.70 0.78 -7.18
C HIS A 73 -3.90 0.45 -8.06
N ASN A 74 -4.36 -0.80 -8.06
CA ASN A 74 -5.55 -1.22 -8.80
C ASN A 74 -6.81 -0.52 -8.25
N TRP A 75 -6.96 -0.45 -6.93
CA TRP A 75 -8.06 0.25 -6.29
C TRP A 75 -8.05 1.75 -6.59
N LEU A 76 -6.90 2.42 -6.43
CA LEU A 76 -6.73 3.84 -6.75
C LEU A 76 -7.04 4.13 -8.24
N SER A 77 -6.62 3.24 -9.14
CA SER A 77 -6.92 3.36 -10.56
C SER A 77 -8.41 3.22 -10.84
N ALA A 78 -9.09 2.25 -10.22
CA ALA A 78 -10.54 2.08 -10.37
C ALA A 78 -11.32 3.30 -9.84
N GLU A 79 -10.89 3.88 -8.70
CA GLU A 79 -11.48 5.10 -8.14
C GLU A 79 -11.25 6.31 -9.05
N ALA A 80 -10.04 6.49 -9.59
CA ALA A 80 -9.69 7.62 -10.45
C ALA A 80 -10.46 7.63 -11.79
N TYR A 81 -10.74 6.45 -12.34
CA TYR A 81 -11.40 6.30 -13.65
C TYR A 81 -12.89 5.99 -13.58
N ALA A 82 -13.49 5.90 -12.39
CA ALA A 82 -14.89 5.51 -12.19
C ALA A 82 -15.29 4.29 -13.04
N VAL A 83 -14.40 3.28 -13.11
CA VAL A 83 -14.64 2.06 -13.88
C VAL A 83 -15.65 1.22 -13.11
N TYR A 84 -16.93 1.55 -13.25
CA TYR A 84 -17.98 0.60 -12.95
C TYR A 84 -17.95 -0.45 -14.05
N GLU A 85 -17.74 -1.72 -13.70
CA GLU A 85 -18.03 -2.81 -14.63
C GLU A 85 -19.48 -2.64 -15.10
N VAL A 86 -19.66 -2.15 -16.33
CA VAL A 86 -20.94 -2.29 -17.01
C VAL A 86 -21.04 -3.77 -17.33
N LYS A 87 -21.71 -4.53 -16.46
CA LYS A 87 -22.22 -5.84 -16.86
C LYS A 87 -23.12 -5.58 -18.05
N SER A 88 -22.61 -5.87 -19.25
CA SER A 88 -23.38 -5.91 -20.49
C SER A 88 -24.39 -7.05 -20.36
N GLY A 89 -25.49 -6.81 -19.65
CA GLY A 89 -26.71 -7.60 -19.72
C GLY A 89 -27.60 -7.03 -20.82
N GLY A 90 -27.54 -7.64 -22.01
CA GLY A 90 -28.74 -7.74 -22.86
C GLY A 90 -29.85 -8.48 -22.10
N ASP A 91 -31.13 -8.35 -22.42
CA ASP A 91 -31.76 -8.05 -23.70
C ASP A 91 -32.92 -7.04 -23.53
N ALA A 92 -33.27 -6.42 -24.67
CA ALA A 92 -34.39 -5.51 -24.87
C ALA A 92 -35.75 -6.24 -24.96
#